data_AF-A0A1E7H5X9-F1
#
_entry.id   AF-A0A1E7H5X9-F1
#
_cell.length_a   1.000
_cell.length_b   1.000
_cell.length_c   1.000
_cell.angle_alpha   90.00
_cell.angle_beta   90.00
_cell.angle_gamma   90.00
#
_symmetry.space_group_name_H-M   'P 1'
#
loop_
_entity.id
_entity.type
_entity.pdbx_description
1 polymer ?
#
loop_
_entity_poly.entity_id
_entity_poly.type
_entity_poly.pdbx_seq_one_letter_code
_entity_poly.pdbx_strand_id
1 'polypeptide(L)'
;MNASCLGGYHLTFQGYKTFEWYFNELDKAGVDGVTVAEPYLVELLRDYSMETVISCVAHVDSPQRAEFFEALGADAIAVDTNINRDFGMLEAIKKAVHCDIRVLVNEGCLYKCPFRHAHFNLFSHITAARSSSPQAQPPNIFGDYYFDKCISIRVRDPSQIIRSPWIRPEDLKDYEAIGIDGFKISGRANTVSWILNCMVAYHHRELKGNLLEVLDCPSELSYTFYVDNALLDGCISQWKNCKKICDECRYCDELTSKVLKVIKK
;
A
#
# COMPACT_ATOMS: atom_id res chain seq x y z
N MET A 1 6.32 -7.67 9.89
CA MET A 1 7.68 -7.43 9.36
C MET A 1 7.63 -7.52 7.85
N ASN A 2 7.43 -6.40 7.12
CA ASN A 2 7.11 -6.44 5.69
C ASN A 2 8.24 -5.92 4.77
N ALA A 3 9.50 -6.21 5.11
CA ALA A 3 10.66 -5.81 4.31
C ALA A 3 10.64 -6.49 2.93
N SER A 4 10.87 -5.71 1.86
CA SER A 4 11.01 -6.20 0.47
C SER A 4 12.37 -6.82 0.17
N CYS A 5 13.37 -6.54 1.01
CA CYS A 5 14.72 -7.05 0.85
C CYS A 5 15.34 -7.29 2.23
N LEU A 6 15.90 -8.48 2.42
CA LEU A 6 16.59 -8.90 3.64
C LEU A 6 18.12 -8.87 3.50
N GLY A 7 18.66 -8.38 2.37
CA GLY A 7 20.11 -8.32 2.12
C GLY A 7 20.82 -9.68 2.14
N GLY A 8 20.11 -10.78 1.88
CA GLY A 8 20.63 -12.15 1.97
C GLY A 8 20.80 -12.68 3.40
N TYR A 9 20.41 -11.93 4.43
CA TYR A 9 20.62 -12.31 5.83
C TYR A 9 19.91 -13.63 6.20
N HIS A 10 18.72 -13.87 5.64
CA HIS A 10 17.94 -15.10 5.80
C HIS A 10 18.66 -16.36 5.29
N LEU A 11 19.67 -16.22 4.44
CA LEU A 11 20.49 -17.34 3.93
C LEU A 11 21.65 -17.69 4.86
N THR A 12 21.80 -16.97 5.98
CA THR A 12 22.82 -17.26 7.00
C THR A 12 22.21 -18.02 8.16
N PHE A 13 23.01 -18.85 8.84
CA PHE A 13 22.56 -19.56 10.05
C PHE A 13 22.09 -18.59 11.14
N GLN A 14 22.81 -17.47 11.29
CA GLN A 14 22.44 -16.42 12.24
C GLN A 14 21.09 -15.80 11.88
N GLY A 15 20.86 -15.47 10.61
CA GLY A 15 19.59 -14.90 10.17
C GLY A 15 18.41 -15.85 10.34
N TYR A 16 18.57 -17.14 9.96
CA TYR A 16 17.57 -18.18 10.24
C TYR A 16 17.19 -18.19 11.73
N LYS A 17 18.19 -18.26 12.62
CA LYS A 17 17.95 -18.28 14.07
C LYS A 17 17.29 -17.01 14.59
N THR A 18 17.63 -15.86 14.01
CA THR A 18 17.01 -14.58 14.38
C THR A 18 15.53 -14.51 13.96
N PHE A 19 15.17 -14.98 12.77
CA PHE A 19 13.75 -14.99 12.34
C PHE A 19 12.93 -16.02 13.11
N GLU A 20 13.45 -17.22 13.32
CA GLU A 20 12.83 -18.26 14.16
C GLU A 20 12.60 -17.75 15.60
N TRP A 21 13.60 -17.13 16.21
CA TRP A 21 13.45 -16.49 17.51
C TRP A 21 12.37 -15.40 17.49
N TYR A 22 12.39 -14.52 16.51
CA TYR A 22 11.45 -13.40 16.44
C TYR A 22 9.99 -13.87 16.30
N PHE A 23 9.72 -14.87 15.47
CA PHE A 23 8.38 -15.43 15.34
C PHE A 23 7.93 -16.18 16.59
N ASN A 24 8.82 -16.91 17.27
CA ASN A 24 8.52 -17.48 18.58
C ASN A 24 8.14 -16.42 19.63
N GLU A 25 8.77 -15.25 19.62
CA GLU A 25 8.42 -14.17 20.55
C GLU A 25 7.08 -13.52 20.19
N LEU A 26 6.75 -13.39 18.90
CA LEU A 26 5.43 -12.92 18.46
C LEU A 26 4.32 -13.90 18.84
N ASP A 27 4.55 -15.20 18.66
CA ASP A 27 3.60 -16.25 19.03
C ASP A 27 3.32 -16.25 20.55
N LYS A 28 4.38 -16.17 21.37
CA LYS A 28 4.24 -16.01 22.83
C LYS A 28 3.50 -14.73 23.23
N ALA A 29 3.66 -13.66 22.46
CA ALA A 29 2.94 -12.41 22.69
C ALA A 29 1.46 -12.50 22.31
N GLY A 30 1.05 -13.57 21.61
CA GLY A 30 -0.34 -13.82 21.22
C GLY A 30 -0.84 -12.84 20.16
N VAL A 31 0.02 -12.45 19.21
CA VAL A 31 -0.42 -11.59 18.10
C VAL A 31 -1.35 -12.37 17.16
N ASP A 32 -2.37 -11.71 16.64
CA ASP A 32 -3.36 -12.37 15.76
C ASP A 32 -2.77 -12.73 14.39
N GLY A 33 -1.78 -11.96 13.91
CA GLY A 33 -1.21 -12.16 12.59
C GLY A 33 0.05 -11.34 12.32
N VAL A 34 0.80 -11.78 11.31
CA VAL A 34 2.05 -11.16 10.88
C VAL A 34 1.97 -10.81 9.40
N THR A 35 2.20 -9.54 9.07
CA THR A 35 2.39 -9.13 7.67
C THR A 35 3.84 -9.30 7.23
N VAL A 36 4.09 -10.11 6.19
CA VAL A 36 5.41 -10.34 5.56
C VAL A 36 5.36 -10.10 4.05
N ALA A 37 6.51 -9.89 3.40
CA ALA A 37 6.59 -9.72 1.95
C ALA A 37 7.48 -10.77 1.26
N GLU A 38 8.46 -11.31 2.00
CA GLU A 38 9.44 -12.24 1.47
C GLU A 38 8.95 -13.69 1.56
N PRO A 39 8.89 -14.44 0.43
CA PRO A 39 8.46 -15.84 0.39
C PRO A 39 9.07 -16.74 1.46
N TYR A 40 10.39 -16.62 1.71
CA TYR A 40 11.07 -17.41 2.74
C TYR A 40 10.43 -17.24 4.14
N LEU A 41 9.99 -16.03 4.49
CA LEU A 41 9.35 -15.77 5.78
C LEU A 41 7.93 -16.33 5.86
N VAL A 42 7.23 -16.42 4.72
CA VAL A 42 5.91 -17.07 4.63
C VAL A 42 6.05 -18.55 4.95
N GLU A 43 7.05 -19.22 4.39
CA GLU A 43 7.29 -20.65 4.67
C GLU A 43 7.62 -20.90 6.14
N LEU A 44 8.45 -20.04 6.74
CA LEU A 44 8.82 -20.17 8.15
C LEU A 44 7.62 -19.97 9.10
N LEU A 45 6.61 -19.20 8.68
CA LEU A 45 5.41 -18.94 9.48
C LEU A 45 4.43 -20.13 9.53
N ARG A 46 4.57 -21.15 8.67
CA ARG A 46 3.68 -22.33 8.66
C ARG A 46 3.68 -23.12 9.97
N ASP A 47 4.77 -23.02 10.73
CA ASP A 47 4.93 -23.72 12.01
C ASP A 47 4.20 -23.01 13.17
N TYR A 48 3.54 -21.87 12.89
CA TYR A 48 2.87 -21.01 13.86
C TYR A 48 1.37 -20.91 13.58
N SER A 49 0.58 -20.64 14.62
CA SER A 49 -0.89 -20.46 14.47
C SER A 49 -1.32 -19.04 14.11
N MET A 50 -0.37 -18.10 13.99
CA MET A 50 -0.64 -16.70 13.65
C MET A 50 -1.07 -16.57 12.18
N GLU A 51 -1.99 -15.67 11.88
CA GLU A 51 -2.39 -15.37 10.50
C GLU A 51 -1.19 -14.82 9.70
N THR A 52 -0.90 -15.42 8.54
CA THR A 52 0.15 -14.99 7.62
C THR A 52 -0.42 -14.10 6.52
N VAL A 53 -0.12 -12.81 6.60
CA VAL A 53 -0.63 -11.79 5.66
C VAL A 53 0.47 -11.35 4.69
N ILE A 54 0.27 -11.52 3.39
CA ILE A 54 1.18 -11.00 2.38
C ILE A 54 1.00 -9.50 2.23
N SER A 55 2.10 -8.76 2.29
CA SER A 55 2.16 -7.31 2.10
C SER A 55 2.01 -6.93 0.64
N CYS A 56 1.37 -5.79 0.35
CA CYS A 56 1.36 -5.20 -1.01
C CYS A 56 2.77 -4.91 -1.57
N VAL A 57 3.77 -4.84 -0.69
CA VAL A 57 5.20 -4.72 -1.00
C VAL A 57 5.75 -5.97 -1.71
N ALA A 58 5.08 -7.12 -1.62
CA ALA A 58 5.40 -8.33 -2.38
C ALA A 58 4.99 -8.25 -3.86
N HIS A 59 4.31 -7.17 -4.27
CA HIS A 59 3.91 -6.93 -5.66
C HIS A 59 3.00 -8.02 -6.25
N VAL A 60 2.07 -8.56 -5.44
CA VAL A 60 1.08 -9.52 -5.94
C VAL A 60 0.05 -8.78 -6.80
N ASP A 61 0.21 -8.85 -8.12
CA ASP A 61 -0.61 -8.15 -9.10
C ASP A 61 -1.20 -9.07 -10.19
N SER A 62 -1.12 -10.40 -9.99
CA SER A 62 -1.65 -11.40 -10.91
C SER A 62 -2.11 -12.67 -10.18
N PRO A 63 -3.00 -13.48 -10.79
CA PRO A 63 -3.42 -14.77 -10.25
C PRO A 63 -2.25 -15.69 -9.91
N GLN A 64 -1.25 -15.78 -10.79
CA GLN A 64 -0.11 -16.70 -10.61
C GLN A 64 0.75 -16.32 -9.40
N ARG A 65 0.89 -15.01 -9.12
CA ARG A 65 1.58 -14.55 -7.91
C ARG A 65 0.77 -14.86 -6.67
N ALA A 66 -0.56 -14.72 -6.74
CA ALA A 66 -1.44 -15.04 -5.62
C ALA A 66 -1.42 -16.54 -5.31
N GLU A 67 -1.59 -17.40 -6.32
CA GLU A 67 -1.50 -18.86 -6.20
C GLU A 67 -0.17 -19.31 -5.60
N PHE A 68 0.94 -18.67 -6.01
CA PHE A 68 2.26 -18.94 -5.45
C PHE A 68 2.30 -18.68 -3.94
N PHE A 69 1.83 -17.51 -3.49
CA PHE A 69 1.85 -17.18 -2.05
C PHE A 69 0.85 -18.01 -1.23
N GLU A 70 -0.33 -18.31 -1.78
CA GLU A 70 -1.28 -19.22 -1.13
C GLU A 70 -0.67 -20.62 -0.94
N ALA A 71 -0.03 -21.16 -1.98
CA ALA A 71 0.66 -22.45 -1.89
C ALA A 71 1.80 -22.46 -0.85
N LEU A 72 2.39 -21.30 -0.55
CA LEU A 72 3.39 -21.14 0.51
C LEU A 72 2.79 -21.05 1.92
N GLY A 73 1.46 -20.96 2.06
CA GLY A 73 0.77 -20.87 3.36
C GLY A 73 0.29 -19.47 3.74
N ALA A 74 0.01 -18.59 2.76
CA ALA A 74 -0.62 -17.32 3.05
C ALA A 74 -2.11 -17.48 3.41
N ASP A 75 -2.53 -16.92 4.54
CA ASP A 75 -3.94 -16.85 4.94
C ASP A 75 -4.65 -15.66 4.29
N ALA A 76 -3.92 -14.57 4.05
CA ALA A 76 -4.43 -13.38 3.40
C ALA A 76 -3.38 -12.69 2.50
N ILE A 77 -3.82 -12.04 1.43
CA ILE A 77 -2.97 -11.30 0.51
C ILE A 77 -3.45 -9.86 0.37
N ALA A 78 -2.64 -8.91 0.83
CA ALA A 78 -2.80 -7.51 0.45
C ALA A 78 -2.17 -7.30 -0.94
N VAL A 79 -3.00 -7.15 -1.97
CA VAL A 79 -2.52 -7.06 -3.37
C VAL A 79 -1.79 -5.74 -3.66
N ASP A 80 -1.03 -5.70 -4.76
CA ASP A 80 -0.32 -4.49 -5.20
C ASP A 80 -1.32 -3.34 -5.49
N THR A 81 -1.04 -2.15 -4.98
CA THR A 81 -1.94 -1.00 -5.13
C THR A 81 -2.14 -0.58 -6.59
N ASN A 82 -1.22 -0.91 -7.50
CA ASN A 82 -1.38 -0.63 -8.93
C ASN A 82 -2.60 -1.30 -9.56
N ILE A 83 -3.12 -2.39 -8.97
CA ILE A 83 -4.32 -3.07 -9.47
C ILE A 83 -5.59 -2.72 -8.69
N ASN A 84 -5.54 -1.81 -7.71
CA ASN A 84 -6.73 -1.39 -6.96
C ASN A 84 -7.89 -0.97 -7.88
N ARG A 85 -7.60 -0.31 -9.00
CA ARG A 85 -8.61 0.14 -9.97
C ARG A 85 -8.76 -0.78 -11.19
N ASP A 86 -8.31 -2.02 -11.10
CA ASP A 86 -8.46 -3.05 -12.13
C ASP A 86 -9.33 -4.18 -11.59
N PHE A 87 -10.65 -3.98 -11.69
CA PHE A 87 -11.64 -4.90 -11.13
C PHE A 87 -11.59 -6.28 -11.81
N GLY A 88 -11.29 -6.32 -13.11
CA GLY A 88 -11.11 -7.58 -13.83
C GLY A 88 -9.94 -8.40 -13.25
N MET A 89 -8.82 -7.74 -12.95
CA MET A 89 -7.68 -8.40 -12.30
C MET A 89 -7.99 -8.83 -10.86
N LEU A 90 -8.64 -7.97 -10.07
CA LEU A 90 -9.04 -8.30 -8.69
C LEU A 90 -9.98 -9.51 -8.63
N GLU A 91 -10.99 -9.56 -9.50
CA GLU A 91 -11.88 -10.71 -9.62
C GLU A 91 -11.17 -11.97 -10.10
N ALA A 92 -10.20 -11.83 -11.01
CA ALA A 92 -9.41 -12.96 -11.49
C ALA A 92 -8.54 -13.55 -10.37
N ILE A 93 -7.90 -12.72 -9.55
CA ILE A 93 -7.14 -13.15 -8.37
C ILE A 93 -8.07 -13.86 -7.39
N LYS A 94 -9.21 -13.26 -7.05
CA LYS A 94 -10.17 -13.84 -6.10
C LYS A 94 -10.75 -15.20 -6.57
N LYS A 95 -10.80 -15.44 -7.88
CA LYS A 95 -11.22 -16.73 -8.45
C LYS A 95 -10.11 -17.79 -8.41
N ALA A 96 -8.85 -17.37 -8.39
CA ALA A 96 -7.69 -18.25 -8.47
C ALA A 96 -7.24 -18.80 -7.10
N VAL A 97 -7.54 -18.07 -6.01
CA VAL A 97 -7.15 -18.43 -4.64
C VAL A 97 -8.35 -18.48 -3.70
N HIS A 98 -8.19 -19.20 -2.60
CA HIS A 98 -9.15 -19.32 -1.49
C HIS A 98 -8.81 -18.43 -0.29
N CYS A 99 -7.55 -18.01 -0.15
CA CYS A 99 -7.10 -17.09 0.90
C CYS A 99 -7.78 -15.71 0.80
N ASP A 100 -7.82 -14.97 1.90
CA ASP A 100 -8.46 -13.67 1.97
C ASP A 100 -7.74 -12.62 1.11
N ILE A 101 -8.47 -11.91 0.25
CA ILE A 101 -7.90 -10.80 -0.52
C ILE A 101 -8.17 -9.47 0.19
N ARG A 102 -7.11 -8.67 0.36
CA ARG A 102 -7.15 -7.35 1.00
C ARG A 102 -6.64 -6.28 0.04
N VAL A 103 -7.16 -5.06 0.14
CA VAL A 103 -6.68 -3.90 -0.64
C VAL A 103 -6.19 -2.79 0.28
N LEU A 104 -5.09 -2.14 -0.09
CA LEU A 104 -4.56 -0.98 0.63
C LEU A 104 -5.20 0.29 0.04
N VAL A 105 -5.97 1.02 0.84
CA VAL A 105 -6.93 2.01 0.32
C VAL A 105 -6.36 3.41 0.13
N ASN A 106 -5.46 3.85 1.00
CA ASN A 106 -5.02 5.26 1.07
C ASN A 106 -3.53 5.47 0.74
N GLU A 107 -2.85 4.46 0.20
CA GLU A 107 -1.52 4.65 -0.38
C GLU A 107 -1.67 5.33 -1.75
N GLY A 108 -1.14 6.54 -1.87
CA GLY A 108 -1.24 7.34 -3.09
C GLY A 108 0.04 7.36 -3.93
N CYS A 109 0.82 6.28 -4.01
CA CYS A 109 1.99 6.18 -4.90
C CYS A 109 1.65 6.51 -6.36
N LEU A 110 2.66 6.92 -7.15
CA LEU A 110 2.46 7.14 -8.60
C LEU A 110 1.97 5.83 -9.22
N TYR A 111 1.01 5.93 -10.15
CA TYR A 111 0.55 4.75 -10.89
C TYR A 111 1.71 4.16 -11.68
N LYS A 112 1.97 2.86 -11.52
CA LYS A 112 3.13 2.13 -12.06
C LYS A 112 4.45 2.88 -11.80
N CYS A 113 4.61 3.37 -10.56
CA CYS A 113 5.77 4.15 -10.14
C CYS A 113 7.10 3.44 -10.47
N PRO A 114 8.01 4.07 -11.24
CA PRO A 114 9.31 3.47 -11.58
C PRO A 114 10.23 3.35 -10.37
N PHE A 115 9.98 4.12 -9.31
CA PHE A 115 10.80 4.12 -8.09
C PHE A 115 10.37 3.05 -7.08
N ARG A 116 9.20 2.41 -7.25
CA ARG A 116 8.52 1.62 -6.20
C ARG A 116 9.43 0.57 -5.57
N HIS A 117 10.06 -0.29 -6.40
CA HIS A 117 10.95 -1.35 -5.91
C HIS A 117 12.17 -0.80 -5.16
N ALA A 118 12.85 0.20 -5.74
CA ALA A 118 14.04 0.78 -5.15
C ALA A 118 13.73 1.52 -3.83
N HIS A 119 12.57 2.19 -3.78
CA HIS A 119 12.12 2.93 -2.60
C HIS A 119 11.71 2.00 -1.45
N PHE A 120 11.00 0.91 -1.74
CA PHE A 120 10.69 -0.12 -0.74
C PHE A 120 11.95 -0.83 -0.22
N ASN A 121 12.91 -1.12 -1.09
CA ASN A 121 14.20 -1.68 -0.67
C ASN A 121 14.96 -0.71 0.25
N LEU A 122 14.99 0.57 -0.11
CA LEU A 122 15.59 1.61 0.74
C LEU A 122 14.98 1.59 2.14
N PHE A 123 13.66 1.67 2.26
CA PHE A 123 13.00 1.65 3.58
C PHE A 123 13.22 0.34 4.33
N SER A 124 13.24 -0.79 3.64
CA SER A 124 13.52 -2.09 4.25
C SER A 124 14.90 -2.10 4.92
N HIS A 125 15.93 -1.58 4.25
CA HIS A 125 17.28 -1.51 4.80
C HIS A 125 17.44 -0.44 5.89
N ILE A 126 16.82 0.73 5.73
CA ILE A 126 16.87 1.78 6.77
C ILE A 126 16.21 1.31 8.06
N THR A 127 15.06 0.63 7.96
CA THR A 127 14.33 0.16 9.14
C THR A 127 14.95 -1.10 9.73
N ALA A 128 15.43 -2.04 8.91
CA ALA A 128 16.09 -3.26 9.39
C ALA A 128 17.44 -2.97 10.08
N ALA A 129 18.23 -2.00 9.58
CA ALA A 129 19.50 -1.62 10.20
C ALA A 129 19.34 -1.14 11.65
N ARG A 130 18.19 -0.51 11.98
CA ARG A 130 17.84 -0.11 13.35
C ARG A 130 17.56 -1.31 14.26
N SER A 131 17.16 -2.45 13.70
CA SER A 131 16.81 -3.67 14.44
C SER A 131 17.99 -4.63 14.62
N SER A 132 18.98 -4.61 13.73
CA SER A 132 20.09 -5.58 13.72
C SER A 132 21.29 -5.22 14.61
N SER A 133 21.49 -3.94 14.94
CA SER A 133 22.54 -3.53 15.88
C SER A 133 22.18 -2.18 16.52
N PRO A 134 21.91 -2.13 17.84
CA PRO A 134 21.63 -0.88 18.55
C PRO A 134 22.79 0.14 18.46
N GLN A 135 24.00 -0.34 18.16
CA GLN A 135 25.21 0.47 18.00
C GLN A 135 25.50 0.86 16.54
N ALA A 136 24.79 0.29 15.55
CA ALA A 136 24.92 0.72 14.17
C ALA A 136 24.33 2.13 14.04
N GLN A 137 25.19 3.09 13.72
CA GLN A 137 24.73 4.43 13.42
C GLN A 137 23.81 4.35 12.21
N PRO A 138 22.60 4.93 12.28
CA PRO A 138 21.75 4.99 11.10
C PRO A 138 22.55 5.67 9.98
N PRO A 139 22.42 5.20 8.72
CA PRO A 139 23.06 5.88 7.61
C PRO A 139 22.65 7.35 7.66
N ASN A 140 23.62 8.25 7.49
CA ASN A 140 23.39 9.70 7.47
C ASN A 140 22.66 10.07 6.17
N ILE A 141 21.33 9.87 6.18
CA ILE A 141 20.46 10.12 5.03
C ILE A 141 20.23 11.62 4.96
N PHE A 142 20.91 12.28 4.03
CA PHE A 142 20.75 13.71 3.76
C PHE A 142 19.40 14.06 3.13
N GLY A 143 18.76 13.10 2.45
CA GLY A 143 17.44 13.26 1.83
C GLY A 143 16.97 11.97 1.17
N ASP A 144 15.67 11.89 0.88
CA ASP A 144 15.06 10.77 0.16
C ASP A 144 14.81 11.18 -1.29
N TYR A 145 15.75 10.79 -2.16
CA TYR A 145 15.68 11.07 -3.60
C TYR A 145 14.34 10.63 -4.22
N TYR A 146 13.83 9.45 -3.83
CA TYR A 146 12.62 8.89 -4.42
C TYR A 146 11.40 9.69 -4.01
N PHE A 147 11.31 10.04 -2.73
CA PHE A 147 10.26 10.90 -2.21
C PHE A 147 10.30 12.30 -2.84
N ASP A 148 11.46 12.96 -2.82
CA ASP A 148 11.62 14.32 -3.36
C ASP A 148 11.26 14.39 -4.85
N LYS A 149 11.67 13.37 -5.62
CA LYS A 149 11.29 13.25 -7.04
C LYS A 149 9.80 12.96 -7.22
N CYS A 150 9.21 12.10 -6.41
CA CYS A 150 7.77 11.83 -6.44
C CYS A 150 6.96 13.12 -6.21
N ILE A 151 7.30 13.90 -5.18
CA ILE A 151 6.67 15.18 -4.88
C ILE A 151 6.87 16.17 -6.03
N SER A 152 8.10 16.30 -6.53
CA SER A 152 8.40 17.21 -7.66
C SER A 152 7.59 16.89 -8.92
N ILE A 153 7.39 15.61 -9.24
CA ILE A 153 6.55 15.17 -10.37
C ILE A 153 5.11 15.64 -10.17
N ARG A 154 4.55 15.47 -8.97
CA ARG A 154 3.15 15.83 -8.66
C ARG A 154 2.91 17.34 -8.62
N VAL A 155 3.90 18.12 -8.20
CA VAL A 155 3.79 19.58 -8.24
C VAL A 155 3.78 20.07 -9.70
N ARG A 156 4.56 19.44 -10.59
CA ARG A 156 4.59 19.77 -12.01
C ARG A 156 3.36 19.27 -12.77
N ASP A 157 2.88 18.08 -12.42
CA ASP A 157 1.69 17.45 -12.97
C ASP A 157 0.77 16.94 -11.85
N PRO A 158 -0.14 17.79 -11.35
CA PRO A 158 -1.06 17.42 -10.26
C PRO A 158 -2.03 16.29 -10.63
N SER A 159 -2.22 16.01 -11.92
CA SER A 159 -3.09 14.91 -12.34
C SER A 159 -2.57 13.54 -11.94
N GLN A 160 -1.27 13.44 -11.61
CA GLN A 160 -0.67 12.26 -11.00
C GLN A 160 -1.29 11.92 -9.64
N ILE A 161 -1.85 12.89 -8.91
CA ILE A 161 -2.61 12.65 -7.67
C ILE A 161 -3.88 11.87 -7.98
N ILE A 162 -4.61 12.27 -9.02
CA ILE A 162 -5.86 11.62 -9.42
C ILE A 162 -5.60 10.25 -10.07
N ARG A 163 -4.49 10.10 -10.81
CA ARG A 163 -4.07 8.82 -11.39
C ARG A 163 -3.61 7.80 -10.36
N SER A 164 -3.09 8.23 -9.20
CA SER A 164 -2.72 7.32 -8.10
C SER A 164 -3.88 6.39 -7.77
N PRO A 165 -3.63 5.09 -7.55
CA PRO A 165 -4.69 4.08 -7.42
C PRO A 165 -5.25 3.98 -5.99
N TRP A 166 -5.42 5.12 -5.30
CA TRP A 166 -6.13 5.17 -4.03
C TRP A 166 -7.63 4.90 -4.23
N ILE A 167 -8.29 4.54 -3.13
CA ILE A 167 -9.70 4.19 -3.03
C ILE A 167 -10.36 5.13 -2.03
N ARG A 168 -11.47 5.79 -2.39
CA ARG A 168 -12.18 6.66 -1.44
C ARG A 168 -12.96 5.82 -0.43
N PRO A 169 -13.23 6.35 0.78
CA PRO A 169 -14.14 5.72 1.72
C PRO A 169 -15.51 5.35 1.13
N GLU A 170 -16.09 6.21 0.29
CA GLU A 170 -17.40 6.01 -0.34
C GLU A 170 -17.41 4.87 -1.38
N ASP A 171 -16.24 4.58 -1.94
CA ASP A 171 -16.05 3.63 -3.03
C ASP A 171 -15.82 2.19 -2.53
N LEU A 172 -15.68 1.96 -1.21
CA LEU A 172 -15.45 0.61 -0.66
C LEU A 172 -16.57 -0.38 -1.03
N LYS A 173 -17.81 0.10 -1.14
CA LYS A 173 -18.98 -0.68 -1.56
C LYS A 173 -18.78 -1.42 -2.89
N ASP A 174 -17.99 -0.84 -3.79
CA ASP A 174 -17.72 -1.42 -5.09
C ASP A 174 -16.77 -2.62 -4.99
N TYR A 175 -15.88 -2.63 -4.00
CA TYR A 175 -14.95 -3.73 -3.70
C TYR A 175 -15.66 -4.84 -2.90
N GLU A 176 -16.50 -4.47 -1.94
CA GLU A 176 -17.38 -5.41 -1.22
C GLU A 176 -18.26 -6.18 -2.22
N ALA A 177 -18.77 -5.51 -3.26
CA ALA A 177 -19.59 -6.14 -4.30
C ALA A 177 -18.86 -7.24 -5.12
N ILE A 178 -17.53 -7.24 -5.17
CA ILE A 178 -16.73 -8.31 -5.79
C ILE A 178 -16.19 -9.33 -4.77
N GLY A 179 -16.56 -9.18 -3.48
CA GLY A 179 -16.18 -10.05 -2.38
C GLY A 179 -14.82 -9.71 -1.76
N ILE A 180 -14.42 -8.43 -1.78
CA ILE A 180 -13.25 -7.94 -1.04
C ILE A 180 -13.75 -7.11 0.15
N ASP A 181 -13.67 -7.68 1.34
CA ASP A 181 -14.12 -7.05 2.59
C ASP A 181 -12.94 -6.57 3.47
N GLY A 182 -11.71 -6.91 3.08
CA GLY A 182 -10.49 -6.57 3.79
C GLY A 182 -9.85 -5.26 3.32
N PHE A 183 -10.02 -4.18 4.09
CA PHE A 183 -9.45 -2.87 3.78
C PHE A 183 -8.30 -2.51 4.71
N LYS A 184 -7.11 -2.30 4.15
CA LYS A 184 -5.91 -1.92 4.88
C LYS A 184 -5.64 -0.44 4.73
N ILE A 185 -5.31 0.23 5.84
CA ILE A 185 -4.89 1.63 5.88
C ILE A 185 -3.37 1.69 6.03
N SER A 186 -2.71 2.45 5.15
CA SER A 186 -1.29 2.81 5.22
C SER A 186 -1.07 3.98 6.18
N GLY A 187 0.19 4.23 6.53
CA GLY A 187 0.57 5.41 7.32
C GLY A 187 0.79 5.16 8.79
N ARG A 188 1.30 3.97 9.15
CA ARG A 188 1.67 3.62 10.54
C ARG A 188 2.65 4.59 11.20
N ALA A 189 3.37 5.39 10.41
CA ALA A 189 4.34 6.38 10.89
C ALA A 189 3.74 7.77 11.11
N ASN A 190 2.48 8.01 10.73
CA ASN A 190 1.77 9.26 10.98
C ASN A 190 1.34 9.39 12.44
N THR A 191 0.81 10.57 12.78
CA THR A 191 0.29 10.83 14.13
C THR A 191 -0.92 9.94 14.43
N VAL A 192 -1.11 9.63 15.71
CA VAL A 192 -2.29 8.87 16.18
C VAL A 192 -3.59 9.55 15.76
N SER A 193 -3.65 10.88 15.81
CA SER A 193 -4.81 11.64 15.34
C SER A 193 -5.13 11.42 13.86
N TRP A 194 -4.11 11.41 13.01
CA TRP A 194 -4.29 11.17 11.58
C TRP A 194 -4.79 9.74 11.32
N ILE A 195 -4.21 8.75 12.02
CA ILE A 195 -4.62 7.34 11.91
C ILE A 195 -6.09 7.19 12.31
N LEU A 196 -6.49 7.77 13.46
CA LEU A 196 -7.88 7.74 13.92
C LEU A 196 -8.83 8.41 12.92
N ASN A 197 -8.45 9.56 12.36
CA ASN A 197 -9.26 10.25 11.36
C ASN A 197 -9.46 9.39 10.10
N CYS A 198 -8.40 8.72 9.62
CA CYS A 198 -8.52 7.78 8.50
C CYS A 198 -9.45 6.62 8.85
N MET A 199 -9.28 6.00 10.02
CA MET A 199 -10.13 4.90 10.47
C MET A 199 -11.60 5.31 10.52
N VAL A 200 -11.91 6.49 11.07
CA VAL A 200 -13.27 7.03 11.15
C VAL A 200 -13.86 7.26 9.75
N ALA A 201 -13.10 7.87 8.83
CA ALA A 201 -13.55 8.13 7.46
C ALA A 201 -13.91 6.82 6.72
N TYR A 202 -13.01 5.84 6.72
CA TYR A 202 -13.27 4.54 6.08
C TYR A 202 -14.35 3.73 6.79
N HIS A 203 -14.41 3.77 8.13
CA HIS A 203 -15.46 3.11 8.90
C HIS A 203 -16.86 3.65 8.52
N HIS A 204 -17.02 4.96 8.42
CA HIS A 204 -18.30 5.59 8.06
C HIS A 204 -18.58 5.65 6.55
N ARG A 205 -17.63 5.24 5.70
CA ARG A 205 -17.74 5.34 4.23
C ARG A 205 -17.99 6.78 3.75
N GLU A 206 -17.45 7.76 4.46
CA GLU A 206 -17.70 9.18 4.19
C GLU A 206 -16.45 10.01 4.48
N LEU A 207 -16.06 10.84 3.52
CA LEU A 207 -15.02 11.84 3.65
C LEU A 207 -15.52 13.20 3.17
N LYS A 208 -15.53 14.17 4.09
CA LYS A 208 -15.84 15.56 3.76
C LYS A 208 -14.56 16.36 3.63
N GLY A 209 -14.46 17.14 2.57
CA GLY A 209 -13.37 18.08 2.37
C GLY A 209 -12.22 17.55 1.50
N ASN A 210 -10.99 17.74 1.97
CA ASN A 210 -9.79 17.49 1.16
C ASN A 210 -9.41 16.00 1.17
N LEU A 211 -9.41 15.35 0.02
CA LEU A 211 -8.96 13.95 -0.12
C LEU A 211 -7.54 13.74 0.41
N LEU A 212 -6.65 14.72 0.25
CA LEU A 212 -5.25 14.59 0.65
C LEU A 212 -5.05 14.42 2.16
N GLU A 213 -6.07 14.71 2.98
CA GLU A 213 -6.01 14.53 4.43
C GLU A 213 -6.05 13.06 4.86
N VAL A 214 -6.54 12.15 4.03
CA VAL A 214 -6.57 10.70 4.34
C VAL A 214 -5.52 9.88 3.60
N LEU A 215 -4.82 10.45 2.62
CA LEU A 215 -3.76 9.77 1.88
C LEU A 215 -2.46 9.77 2.67
N ASP A 216 -1.79 8.63 2.77
CA ASP A 216 -0.52 8.51 3.50
C ASP A 216 0.61 9.29 2.79
N CYS A 217 0.76 9.03 1.49
CA CYS A 217 1.60 9.80 0.60
C CYS A 217 0.78 10.07 -0.68
N PRO A 218 0.64 11.32 -1.15
CA PRO A 218 1.39 12.52 -0.75
C PRO A 218 0.60 13.46 0.20
N SER A 219 0.53 13.15 1.50
CA SER A 219 -0.16 13.99 2.49
C SER A 219 0.41 15.41 2.56
N GLU A 220 1.70 15.58 2.28
CA GLU A 220 2.43 16.86 2.31
C GLU A 220 1.95 17.84 1.23
N LEU A 221 1.32 17.33 0.18
CA LEU A 221 0.72 18.17 -0.86
C LEU A 221 -0.57 18.83 -0.39
N SER A 222 -1.15 18.42 0.73
CA SER A 222 -2.34 19.06 1.32
C SER A 222 -2.12 20.54 1.68
N TYR A 223 -0.85 20.98 1.86
CA TYR A 223 -0.51 22.39 2.08
C TYR A 223 -0.51 23.24 0.80
N THR A 224 -0.46 22.60 -0.37
CA THR A 224 -0.37 23.27 -1.68
C THR A 224 -1.64 23.07 -2.50
N PHE A 225 -2.22 21.88 -2.40
CA PHE A 225 -3.38 21.46 -3.17
C PHE A 225 -4.53 21.06 -2.24
N TYR A 226 -5.74 21.35 -2.71
CA TYR A 226 -6.99 20.89 -2.13
C TYR A 226 -7.72 20.09 -3.18
N VAL A 227 -8.00 18.82 -2.89
CA VAL A 227 -8.75 17.92 -3.77
C VAL A 227 -10.13 17.72 -3.16
N ASP A 228 -11.15 18.29 -3.81
CA ASP A 228 -12.53 18.27 -3.33
C ASP A 228 -13.15 16.87 -3.45
N ASN A 229 -13.29 16.15 -2.33
CA ASN A 229 -13.73 14.75 -2.34
C ASN A 229 -15.14 14.57 -2.93
N ALA A 230 -16.03 15.53 -2.73
CA ALA A 230 -17.40 15.46 -3.21
C ALA A 230 -17.47 15.48 -4.74
N LEU A 231 -16.57 16.20 -5.40
CA LEU A 231 -16.50 16.28 -6.86
C LEU A 231 -15.93 15.02 -7.52
N LEU A 232 -15.43 14.07 -6.73
CA LEU A 232 -14.97 12.76 -7.22
C LEU A 232 -16.10 11.72 -7.28
N ASP A 233 -17.32 12.08 -6.86
CA ASP A 233 -18.43 11.14 -6.86
C ASP A 233 -18.72 10.56 -8.26
N GLY A 234 -18.98 9.25 -8.31
CA GLY A 234 -19.19 8.51 -9.55
C GLY A 234 -17.94 8.24 -10.41
N CYS A 235 -16.75 8.77 -10.08
CA CYS A 235 -15.54 8.56 -10.88
C CYS A 235 -15.10 7.09 -10.95
N ILE A 236 -15.44 6.29 -9.93
CA ILE A 236 -15.15 4.85 -9.90
C ILE A 236 -15.75 4.10 -11.09
N SER A 237 -16.93 4.50 -11.58
CA SER A 237 -17.58 3.89 -12.75
C SER A 237 -16.72 4.01 -14.01
N GLN A 238 -16.01 5.13 -14.16
CA GLN A 238 -15.05 5.33 -15.24
C GLN A 238 -13.75 4.54 -14.99
N TRP A 239 -13.23 4.56 -13.76
CA TRP A 239 -11.96 3.91 -13.44
C TRP A 239 -12.01 2.39 -13.56
N LYS A 240 -13.15 1.77 -13.23
CA LYS A 240 -13.43 0.33 -13.41
C LYS A 240 -13.22 -0.16 -14.85
N ASN A 241 -13.55 0.69 -15.81
CA ASN A 241 -13.49 0.38 -17.24
C ASN A 241 -12.27 1.01 -17.94
N CYS A 242 -11.37 1.61 -17.17
CA CYS A 242 -10.26 2.38 -17.71
C CYS A 242 -9.15 1.45 -18.23
N LYS A 243 -8.85 1.54 -19.52
CA LYS A 243 -7.73 0.82 -20.19
C LYS A 243 -6.34 1.30 -19.78
N LYS A 244 -6.26 2.36 -18.95
CA LYS A 244 -5.01 2.99 -18.46
C LYS A 244 -4.10 3.59 -19.55
N ILE A 245 -4.56 3.66 -20.80
CA ILE A 245 -3.91 4.42 -21.88
C ILE A 245 -4.31 5.89 -21.74
N CYS A 246 -3.62 6.60 -20.84
CA CYS A 246 -4.02 7.95 -20.42
C CYS A 246 -3.95 8.99 -21.55
N ASP A 247 -3.05 8.81 -22.52
CA ASP A 247 -2.86 9.73 -23.64
C ASP A 247 -4.05 9.76 -24.61
N GLU A 248 -4.87 8.70 -24.63
CA GLU A 248 -6.06 8.62 -25.49
C GLU A 248 -7.27 9.34 -24.87
N CYS A 249 -7.58 9.08 -23.60
CA CYS A 249 -8.82 9.57 -22.99
C CYS A 249 -8.68 10.86 -22.19
N ARG A 250 -7.49 11.14 -21.63
CA ARG A 250 -7.19 12.32 -20.79
C ARG A 250 -8.16 12.58 -19.63
N TYR A 251 -8.97 11.59 -19.25
CA TYR A 251 -10.02 11.73 -18.24
C TYR A 251 -9.50 12.27 -16.91
N CYS A 252 -8.37 11.73 -16.42
CA CYS A 252 -7.79 12.18 -15.16
C CYS A 252 -7.24 13.62 -15.24
N ASP A 253 -6.78 14.07 -16.41
CA ASP A 253 -6.33 15.47 -16.58
C ASP A 253 -7.52 16.42 -16.46
N GLU A 254 -8.60 16.12 -17.18
CA GLU A 254 -9.84 16.90 -17.15
C GLU A 254 -10.47 16.89 -15.76
N LEU A 255 -10.54 15.72 -15.11
CA LEU A 255 -11.04 15.60 -13.74
C LEU A 255 -10.21 16.46 -12.78
N THR A 256 -8.88 16.45 -12.92
CA THR A 256 -7.99 17.25 -12.07
C THR A 256 -8.34 18.73 -12.13
N SER A 257 -8.61 19.28 -13.32
CA SER A 257 -9.00 20.69 -13.47
C SER A 257 -10.31 21.07 -12.78
N LYS A 258 -11.17 20.09 -12.50
CA LYS A 258 -12.47 20.27 -11.82
C LYS A 258 -12.35 20.15 -10.31
N VAL A 259 -11.58 19.16 -9.84
CA VAL A 259 -11.56 18.77 -8.41
C VAL A 259 -10.43 19.42 -7.62
N LEU A 260 -9.34 19.81 -8.29
CA LEU A 260 -8.14 20.32 -7.64
C LEU A 260 -8.13 21.85 -7.61
N LYS A 261 -7.90 22.41 -6.43
CA LYS A 261 -7.71 23.83 -6.18
C LYS A 261 -6.31 24.05 -5.62
N VAL A 262 -5.63 25.10 -6.06
CA VAL A 262 -4.36 25.53 -5.44
C VAL A 262 -4.68 26.38 -4.21
N ILE A 263 -4.13 26.01 -3.06
CA ILE A 263 -4.29 26.77 -1.83
C ILE A 263 -3.44 28.03 -1.96
N LYS A 264 -4.08 29.18 -2.11
CA LYS A 264 -3.39 30.48 -2.02
C LYS A 264 -3.16 30.78 -0.54
N LYS A 265 -1.89 30.95 -0.16
CA LYS A 265 -1.53 31.58 1.11
C LYS A 265 -1.80 33.07 1.04
#